data_AF-A0A832YKY9-F1
#
_entry.id   AF-A0A832YKY9-F1
#
_cell.length_a   1.000
_cell.length_b   1.000
_cell.length_c   1.000
_cell.angle_alpha   90.00
_cell.angle_beta   90.00
_cell.angle_gamma   90.00
#
_symmetry.space_group_name_H-M   'P 1'
#
loop_
_entity.id
_entity.type
_entity.pdbx_description
1 polymer ?
#
loop_
_entity_poly.entity_id
_entity_poly.type
_entity_poly.pdbx_seq_one_letter_code
_entity_poly.pdbx_strand_id
1 'polypeptide(L)'
;MAVPRHLKVETCISPTDAIRALRQLVVEANWSARRISGSRLIDRWAVIVPIAQAARTIGIVIENGPLKDVGMEAYSHVQGAAGSLTIVEWLIPNELENEWRTLFAQWAARLPKCP
;
A
#
# COMPACT_ATOMS: atom_id res chain seq x y z
N MET A 1 -23.17 3.00 -7.57
CA MET A 1 -21.75 2.58 -7.48
C MET A 1 -21.36 2.58 -6.02
N ALA A 2 -21.11 1.42 -5.43
CA ALA A 2 -20.69 1.33 -4.03
C ALA A 2 -19.22 1.78 -3.90
N VAL A 3 -18.91 2.62 -2.91
CA VAL A 3 -17.56 3.18 -2.69
C VAL A 3 -16.62 2.03 -2.30
N PRO A 4 -15.50 1.78 -3.02
CA PRO A 4 -14.57 0.71 -2.67
C PRO A 4 -14.02 0.89 -1.26
N ARG A 5 -13.81 -0.20 -0.54
CA ARG A 5 -13.29 -0.13 0.83
C ARG A 5 -11.83 0.27 0.78
N HIS A 6 -11.49 1.28 1.56
CA HIS A 6 -10.12 1.77 1.67
C HIS A 6 -9.58 1.42 3.06
N LEU A 7 -8.52 0.61 3.10
CA LEU A 7 -7.78 0.32 4.32
C LEU A 7 -6.42 1.03 4.27
N LYS A 8 -6.16 1.90 5.25
CA LYS A 8 -4.88 2.58 5.42
C LYS A 8 -4.13 1.96 6.59
N VAL A 9 -2.89 1.55 6.36
CA VAL A 9 -2.01 0.93 7.35
C VAL A 9 -0.70 1.70 7.42
N GLU A 10 -0.26 1.97 8.64
CA GLU A 10 1.00 2.66 8.91
C GLU A 10 2.04 1.62 9.32
N THR A 11 3.20 1.63 8.65
CA THR A 11 4.23 0.60 8.78
C THR A 11 5.62 1.22 8.82
N CYS A 12 6.57 0.49 9.42
CA CYS A 12 7.97 0.91 9.53
C CYS A 12 8.87 0.30 8.44
N ILE A 13 8.29 -0.36 7.44
CA ILE A 13 9.02 -0.97 6.30
C ILE A 13 9.15 0.03 5.15
N SER A 14 10.04 -0.21 4.18
CA SER A 14 10.11 0.67 3.01
C SER A 14 8.90 0.46 2.08
N PRO A 15 8.43 1.50 1.35
CA PRO A 15 7.34 1.34 0.37
C PRO A 15 7.66 0.31 -0.71
N THR A 16 8.94 0.19 -1.07
CA THR A 16 9.41 -0.80 -2.04
C THR A 16 9.27 -2.23 -1.52
N ASP A 17 9.57 -2.46 -0.23
CA ASP A 17 9.47 -3.78 0.38
C ASP A 17 8.00 -4.19 0.57
N ALA A 18 7.13 -3.24 0.94
CA ALA A 18 5.68 -3.45 0.96
C ALA A 18 5.17 -3.99 -0.40
N ILE A 19 5.51 -3.29 -1.49
CA ILE A 19 5.12 -3.66 -2.86
C ILE A 19 5.80 -4.97 -3.30
N ARG A 20 7.06 -5.20 -2.90
CA ARG A 20 7.78 -6.44 -3.21
C ARG A 20 7.11 -7.65 -2.57
N ALA A 21 6.69 -7.56 -1.31
CA ALA A 21 6.01 -8.65 -0.61
C ALA A 21 4.69 -9.02 -1.30
N LEU A 22 3.89 -8.02 -1.69
CA LEU A 22 2.64 -8.28 -2.40
C LEU A 22 2.89 -8.88 -3.79
N ARG A 23 3.89 -8.38 -4.52
CA ARG A 23 4.25 -8.95 -5.84
C ARG A 23 4.66 -10.43 -5.73
N GLN A 24 5.39 -10.81 -4.68
CA GLN A 24 5.77 -12.21 -4.48
C GLN A 24 4.54 -13.10 -4.26
N LEU A 25 3.57 -12.65 -3.46
CA LEU A 25 2.31 -13.38 -3.26
C LEU A 25 1.52 -13.55 -4.56
N VAL A 26 1.43 -12.49 -5.37
CA VAL A 26 0.77 -12.53 -6.68
C VAL A 26 1.45 -13.55 -7.61
N VAL A 27 2.78 -13.54 -7.66
CA VAL A 27 3.56 -14.47 -8.50
C VAL A 27 3.41 -15.92 -8.01
N GLU A 28 3.46 -16.16 -6.70
CA GLU A 28 3.28 -17.49 -6.12
C GLU A 28 1.86 -18.04 -6.33
N ALA A 29 0.86 -17.17 -6.33
CA ALA A 29 -0.52 -17.52 -6.66
C ALA A 29 -0.76 -17.64 -8.18
N ASN A 30 0.28 -17.49 -9.01
CA ASN A 30 0.22 -17.52 -10.47
C ASN A 30 -0.76 -16.49 -11.07
N TRP A 31 -0.84 -15.31 -10.44
CA TRP A 31 -1.65 -14.18 -10.89
C TRP A 31 -0.80 -13.12 -11.59
N SER A 32 -1.45 -12.22 -12.33
CA SER A 32 -0.81 -11.04 -12.92
C SER A 32 -1.19 -9.78 -12.16
N ALA A 33 -0.26 -8.83 -12.08
CA ALA A 33 -0.49 -7.52 -11.50
C ALA A 33 0.11 -6.42 -12.38
N ARG A 34 -0.61 -5.30 -12.44
CA ARG A 34 -0.21 -4.08 -13.13
C ARG A 34 0.36 -3.08 -12.16
N ARG A 35 1.47 -2.46 -12.54
CA ARG A 35 2.07 -1.38 -11.77
C ARG A 35 1.26 -0.10 -11.95
N ILE A 36 0.99 0.58 -10.85
CA ILE A 36 0.49 1.96 -10.82
C ILE A 36 1.54 2.84 -10.14
N SER A 37 1.75 4.03 -10.68
CA SER A 37 2.61 5.03 -10.06
C SER A 37 1.87 6.35 -10.09
N GLY A 38 1.80 7.01 -8.94
CA GLY A 38 1.18 8.30 -8.79
C GLY A 38 2.10 9.28 -8.06
N SER A 39 1.57 10.47 -7.85
CA SER A 39 2.18 11.50 -7.02
C SER A 39 1.10 12.01 -6.08
N ARG A 40 1.39 12.01 -4.77
CA ARG A 40 0.47 12.50 -3.75
C ARG A 40 1.09 13.68 -3.02
N LEU A 41 0.31 14.74 -2.82
CA LEU A 41 0.73 15.84 -1.97
C LEU A 41 0.72 15.38 -0.52
N ILE A 42 1.84 15.57 0.16
CA ILE A 42 2.03 15.20 1.55
C ILE A 42 2.59 16.40 2.31
N ASP A 43 1.97 16.74 3.43
CA ASP A 43 2.48 17.77 4.32
C ASP A 43 3.70 17.26 5.09
N ARG A 44 4.81 17.99 4.99
CA ARG A 44 5.98 17.84 5.87
C ARG A 44 6.04 19.02 6.82
N TRP A 45 6.09 18.74 8.11
CA TRP A 45 6.32 19.76 9.13
C TRP A 45 7.83 19.86 9.36
N ALA A 46 8.48 20.84 8.75
CA ALA A 46 9.75 21.36 9.24
C ALA A 46 9.43 22.46 10.25
N VAL A 47 10.23 22.59 11.32
CA VAL A 47 9.94 23.26 12.61
C VAL A 47 9.30 24.67 12.57
N ILE A 48 9.10 25.36 11.42
CA ILE A 48 8.41 26.66 11.37
C ILE A 48 7.39 26.82 10.20
N VAL A 49 7.34 25.94 9.17
CA VAL A 49 6.39 26.08 8.04
C VAL A 49 5.98 24.71 7.47
N PRO A 50 4.68 24.43 7.20
CA PRO A 50 4.27 23.24 6.46
C PRO A 50 4.71 23.37 4.98
N ILE A 51 5.55 22.45 4.53
CA ILE A 51 5.92 22.35 3.11
C ILE A 51 5.19 21.13 2.56
N ALA A 52 4.12 21.37 1.79
CA ALA A 52 3.48 20.32 1.01
C ALA A 52 4.47 19.87 -0.09
N GLN A 53 4.97 18.64 0.00
CA GLN A 53 5.83 18.04 -1.02
C GLN A 53 5.12 16.89 -1.71
N ALA A 54 5.27 16.81 -3.03
CA ALA A 54 4.82 15.69 -3.82
C ALA A 54 5.64 14.44 -3.46
N ALA A 55 5.03 13.48 -2.75
CA ALA A 55 5.61 12.18 -2.52
C ALA A 55 5.24 11.24 -3.67
N ARG A 56 6.24 10.53 -4.19
CA ARG A 56 6.03 9.50 -5.20
C ARG A 56 5.31 8.31 -4.57
N THR A 57 4.17 7.93 -5.12
CA THR A 57 3.47 6.69 -4.74
C THR A 57 3.88 5.57 -5.68
N ILE A 58 4.05 4.38 -5.11
CA ILE A 58 4.32 3.15 -5.85
C ILE A 58 3.20 2.19 -5.50
N GLY A 59 2.52 1.65 -6.51
CA GLY A 59 1.44 0.70 -6.29
C GLY A 59 1.41 -0.43 -7.30
N ILE A 60 0.61 -1.44 -6.99
CA ILE A 60 0.25 -2.53 -7.88
C ILE A 60 -1.24 -2.85 -7.76
N VAL A 61 -1.85 -3.28 -8.86
CA VAL A 61 -3.24 -3.74 -8.93
C VAL A 61 -3.26 -5.15 -9.49
N ILE A 62 -3.98 -6.06 -8.84
CA ILE A 62 -4.15 -7.43 -9.30
C ILE A 62 -5.11 -7.42 -10.50
N GLU A 63 -4.69 -8.01 -11.63
CA GLU A 63 -5.49 -8.01 -12.86
C GLU A 63 -6.30 -9.29 -13.06
N ASN A 64 -5.84 -10.39 -12.49
CA ASN A 64 -6.39 -11.73 -12.70
C ASN A 64 -6.44 -12.52 -11.39
N GLY A 65 -7.39 -13.45 -11.29
CA GLY A 65 -7.62 -14.28 -10.11
C GLY A 65 -8.84 -13.83 -9.29
N PRO A 66 -9.11 -14.50 -8.15
CA PRO A 66 -10.24 -14.19 -7.28
C PRO A 66 -10.15 -12.78 -6.66
N LEU A 67 -8.94 -12.24 -6.51
CA LEU A 67 -8.68 -10.91 -5.94
C LEU A 67 -8.48 -9.83 -7.00
N LYS A 68 -9.11 -10.00 -8.16
CA LYS A 68 -9.04 -9.02 -9.25
C LYS A 68 -9.48 -7.64 -8.76
N ASP A 69 -8.82 -6.61 -9.29
CA ASP A 69 -9.04 -5.20 -8.99
C ASP A 69 -8.69 -4.77 -7.55
N VAL A 70 -8.14 -5.66 -6.72
CA VAL A 70 -7.49 -5.26 -5.46
C VAL A 70 -6.21 -4.49 -5.78
N GLY A 71 -6.16 -3.25 -5.30
CA GLY A 71 -5.00 -2.36 -5.43
C GLY A 71 -4.28 -2.16 -4.11
N MET A 72 -2.97 -1.99 -4.17
CA MET A 72 -2.17 -1.52 -3.04
C MET A 72 -1.24 -0.41 -3.52
N GLU A 73 -1.23 0.70 -2.80
CA GLU A 73 -0.28 1.80 -2.97
C GLU A 73 0.52 1.99 -1.69
N ALA A 74 1.80 2.30 -1.83
CA ALA A 74 2.68 2.61 -0.71
C ALA A 74 3.44 3.90 -0.97
N TYR A 75 3.59 4.70 0.08
CA TYR A 75 4.33 5.95 0.04
C TYR A 75 4.96 6.27 1.39
N SER A 76 6.07 7.03 1.35
CA SER A 76 6.74 7.47 2.57
C SER A 76 6.17 8.82 3.02
N HIS A 77 5.75 8.87 4.28
CA HIS A 77 5.32 10.06 4.99
C HIS A 77 6.32 10.35 6.12
N VAL A 78 6.93 11.53 6.10
CA VAL A 78 7.87 11.96 7.14
C VAL A 78 7.15 13.00 8.00
N GLN A 79 6.77 12.64 9.23
CA GLN A 79 6.27 13.58 10.22
C GLN A 79 7.44 14.11 11.06
N GLY A 80 7.96 15.28 10.68
CA GLY A 80 9.01 15.97 11.45
C GLY A 80 10.40 15.31 11.38
N ALA A 81 11.21 15.51 12.42
CA ALA A 81 12.62 15.15 12.47
C ALA A 81 12.92 13.68 12.86
N ALA A 82 11.90 12.86 13.14
CA ALA A 82 12.06 11.60 13.89
C ALA A 82 12.01 10.30 13.06
N GLY A 83 11.84 10.36 11.73
CA GLY A 83 11.92 9.18 10.87
C GLY A 83 10.89 9.15 9.74
N SER A 84 11.09 8.23 8.79
CA SER A 84 10.14 7.98 7.69
C SER A 84 9.13 6.90 8.08
N LEU A 85 7.85 7.26 8.18
CA LEU A 85 6.75 6.32 8.26
C LEU A 85 6.34 5.91 6.84
N THR A 86 6.01 4.65 6.62
CA THR A 86 5.45 4.21 5.35
C THR A 86 3.98 3.97 5.50
N ILE A 87 3.20 4.65 4.67
CA ILE A 87 1.77 4.46 4.58
C ILE A 87 1.50 3.50 3.43
N VAL A 88 0.73 2.46 3.72
CA VAL A 88 0.24 1.48 2.75
C VAL A 88 -1.27 1.60 2.69
N GLU A 89 -1.79 1.87 1.51
CA GLU A 89 -3.21 2.04 1.21
C GLU A 89 -3.69 0.88 0.34
N TRP A 90 -4.73 0.20 0.80
CA TRP A 90 -5.38 -0.89 0.07
C TRP A 90 -6.73 -0.42 -0.46
N LEU A 91 -6.95 -0.66 -1.75
CA LEU A 91 -8.21 -0.45 -2.45
C LEU A 91 -8.85 -1.82 -2.68
N ILE A 92 -9.93 -2.09 -1.95
CA ILE A 92 -10.60 -3.39 -1.95
C ILE A 92 -11.98 -3.24 -2.63
N PRO A 93 -12.22 -3.93 -3.75
CA PRO A 93 -13.55 -4.05 -4.34
C PRO A 93 -14.60 -4.53 -3.34
N ASN A 94 -15.80 -3.95 -3.37
CA ASN A 94 -16.87 -4.28 -2.41
C ASN A 94 -17.38 -5.73 -2.52
N GLU A 95 -17.19 -6.34 -3.67
CA GLU A 95 -17.56 -7.73 -3.97
C GLU A 95 -16.71 -8.73 -3.15
N LEU A 96 -15.56 -8.29 -2.64
CA LEU A 96 -14.65 -9.12 -1.84
C LEU A 96 -14.93 -8.96 -0.34
N GLU A 97 -15.25 -10.06 0.34
CA GLU A 97 -15.54 -10.05 1.78
C GLU A 97 -14.40 -10.60 2.64
N ASN A 98 -14.06 -11.88 2.46
CA ASN A 98 -13.11 -12.58 3.32
C ASN A 98 -11.77 -12.87 2.65
N GLU A 99 -11.73 -13.05 1.33
CA GLU A 99 -10.53 -13.48 0.61
C GLU A 99 -9.40 -12.43 0.70
N TRP A 100 -9.75 -11.15 0.67
CA TRP A 100 -8.76 -10.07 0.82
C TRP A 100 -8.12 -10.06 2.21
N ARG A 101 -8.82 -10.54 3.26
CA ARG A 101 -8.27 -10.63 4.62
C ARG A 101 -7.17 -11.68 4.71
N THR A 102 -7.35 -12.79 4.01
CA THR A 102 -6.32 -13.85 3.91
C THR A 102 -5.09 -13.32 3.18
N LEU A 103 -5.27 -12.61 2.05
CA LEU A 103 -4.16 -11.97 1.35
C LEU A 103 -3.43 -10.97 2.26
N PHE A 104 -4.18 -10.12 2.97
CA PHE A 104 -3.61 -9.15 3.89
C PHE A 104 -2.80 -9.81 5.02
N ALA A 105 -3.32 -10.88 5.62
CA ALA A 105 -2.61 -11.62 6.67
C ALA A 105 -1.32 -12.27 6.15
N GLN A 106 -1.36 -12.87 4.95
CA GLN A 106 -0.17 -13.45 4.31
C GLN A 106 0.86 -12.38 3.94
N TRP A 107 0.40 -11.20 3.52
CA TRP A 107 1.27 -10.06 3.24
C TRP A 107 1.94 -9.54 4.51
N ALA A 108 1.18 -9.33 5.59
CA ALA A 108 1.69 -8.87 6.87
C ALA A 108 2.71 -9.86 7.46
N ALA A 109 2.44 -11.16 7.36
CA ALA A 109 3.33 -12.23 7.86
C ALA A 109 4.71 -12.26 7.18
N ARG A 110 4.84 -11.71 5.96
CA ARG A 110 6.11 -11.68 5.22
C ARG A 110 7.00 -10.50 5.57
N LEU A 111 6.47 -9.51 6.28
CA LEU A 111 7.13 -8.25 6.51
C LEU A 111 7.66 -8.22 7.95
N PRO A 112 8.98 -8.10 8.16
CA PRO A 112 9.52 -8.01 9.51
C PRO A 112 9.01 -6.70 10.15
N LYS A 113 8.27 -6.82 11.25
CA LYS A 113 7.69 -5.69 12.00
C LYS A 113 6.48 -5.00 11.32
N CYS A 114 5.69 -5.74 10.55
CA CYS A 114 4.32 -5.31 10.26
C CYS A 114 3.44 -5.56 11.51
N PRO A 115 2.60 -4.61 11.96
CA PRO A 115 1.65 -4.84 13.05
C PRO A 115 0.62 -5.92 12.70
#